data_AF-G0YEQ1-F1
#
_entry.id   AF-G0YEQ1-F1
#
_cell.length_a   1.000
_cell.length_b   1.000
_cell.length_c   1.000
_cell.angle_alpha   90.00
_cell.angle_beta   90.00
_cell.angle_gamma   90.00
#
_symmetry.space_group_name_H-M   'P 1'
#
loop_
_entity.id
_entity.type
_entity.pdbx_description
1 polymer ?
#
loop_
_entity_poly.entity_id
_entity_poly.type
_entity_poly.pdbx_seq_one_letter_code
_entity_poly.pdbx_strand_id
1 'polypeptide(L)'
;HHDYYEDRKWSLGCRSTVGQHVDCYWTPSFVNDWDEYFNFECSHNGFITGIRSIHDNRKEDRRFMFKCCGISGKEVRQCENT
;
A
#
# COMPACT_ATOMS: atom_id res chain seq x y z
N HIS A 1 -15.65 -21.58 -0.86
CA HIS A 1 -14.58 -20.94 -0.10
C HIS A 1 -13.92 -22.03 0.72
N HIS A 2 -12.61 -22.23 0.54
CA HIS A 2 -11.85 -23.26 1.26
C HIS A 2 -10.58 -22.62 1.79
N ASP A 3 -10.48 -22.64 3.11
CA ASP A 3 -9.85 -21.61 3.93
C ASP A 3 -8.52 -22.10 4.52
N TYR A 4 -7.60 -22.60 3.69
CA TYR A 4 -6.31 -23.09 4.20
C TYR A 4 -5.14 -22.15 3.92
N TYR A 5 -5.17 -21.34 2.84
CA TYR A 5 -4.19 -20.29 2.60
C TYR A 5 -4.78 -19.20 1.70
N GLU A 6 -5.73 -18.41 2.22
CA GLU A 6 -6.18 -17.18 1.55
C GLU A 6 -5.21 -16.01 1.84
N ASP A 7 -3.89 -16.28 1.78
CA ASP A 7 -2.93 -15.21 1.91
C ASP A 7 -2.96 -14.33 0.65
N ARG A 8 -2.97 -13.02 0.87
CA ARG A 8 -3.00 -12.03 -0.20
C ARG A 8 -1.64 -12.06 -0.89
N LYS A 9 -1.62 -12.49 -2.16
CA LYS A 9 -0.40 -12.51 -2.97
C LYS A 9 -0.07 -11.10 -3.43
N TRP A 10 1.08 -10.59 -3.03
CA TRP A 10 1.58 -9.27 -3.40
C TRP A 10 2.61 -9.37 -4.52
N SER A 11 2.55 -8.43 -5.46
CA SER A 11 3.63 -8.09 -6.36
C SER A 11 4.09 -6.68 -6.03
N LEU A 12 5.39 -6.48 -5.79
CA LEU A 12 5.96 -5.17 -5.47
C LEU A 12 6.96 -4.78 -6.56
N GLY A 13 6.72 -3.62 -7.18
CA GLY A 13 7.65 -2.97 -8.09
C GLY A 13 8.34 -1.80 -7.39
N CYS A 14 9.66 -1.68 -7.54
CA CYS A 14 10.43 -0.56 -7.02
C CYS A 14 11.18 0.14 -8.15
N ARG A 15 11.26 1.48 -8.09
CA ARG A 15 12.10 2.29 -8.97
C ARG A 15 12.85 3.32 -8.14
N SER A 16 14.13 3.53 -8.44
CA SER A 16 14.91 4.59 -7.79
C SER A 16 14.31 5.96 -8.13
N THR A 17 13.98 6.72 -7.09
CA THR A 17 13.46 8.08 -7.21
C THR A 17 14.60 9.08 -7.18
N VAL A 18 14.70 9.95 -8.19
CA VAL A 18 15.65 11.08 -8.19
C VAL A 18 14.97 12.27 -7.50
N GLY A 19 15.23 12.44 -6.20
CA GLY A 19 14.70 13.56 -5.42
C GLY A 19 14.49 13.23 -3.94
N GLN A 20 14.31 14.26 -3.12
CA GLN A 20 13.97 14.08 -1.69
C GLN A 20 12.50 13.71 -1.54
N HIS A 21 12.20 12.79 -0.62
CA HIS A 21 10.82 12.44 -0.25
C HIS A 21 10.23 13.58 0.58
N VAL A 22 9.04 14.03 0.23
CA VAL A 22 8.31 15.12 0.90
C VAL A 22 6.87 14.72 1.19
N ASP A 23 6.19 15.48 2.04
CA ASP A 23 4.76 15.30 2.36
C ASP A 23 4.39 13.86 2.71
N CYS A 24 5.24 13.22 3.51
CA CYS A 24 5.07 11.83 3.88
C CYS A 24 4.01 11.66 4.97
N TYR A 25 3.06 10.76 4.77
CA TYR A 25 2.05 10.41 5.76
C TYR A 25 1.69 8.92 5.70
N TRP A 26 1.26 8.39 6.83
CA TRP A 26 0.56 7.10 6.86
C TRP A 26 -0.92 7.33 6.63
N THR A 27 -1.60 6.35 6.01
CA THR A 27 -3.05 6.32 6.02
C THR A 27 -3.56 6.48 7.45
N PRO A 28 -4.62 7.27 7.70
CA PRO A 28 -5.07 7.56 9.05
C PRO A 28 -5.62 6.32 9.78
N SER A 29 -6.05 5.31 9.02
CA SER A 29 -6.54 4.01 9.50
C SER A 29 -6.11 2.89 8.55
N PHE A 30 -6.48 1.66 8.88
CA PHE A 30 -6.45 0.55 7.94
C PHE A 30 -7.31 0.88 6.71
N VAL A 31 -6.84 0.50 5.52
CA VAL A 31 -7.53 0.77 4.25
C VAL A 31 -8.54 -0.30 3.88
N ASN A 32 -8.61 -1.37 4.66
CA ASN A 32 -9.49 -2.52 4.44
C ASN A 32 -9.79 -3.19 5.78
N ASP A 33 -10.93 -3.87 5.84
CA ASP A 33 -11.28 -4.82 6.88
C ASP A 33 -10.88 -6.26 6.52
N TRP A 34 -11.13 -7.19 7.45
CA TRP A 34 -10.86 -8.61 7.25
C TRP A 34 -11.72 -9.17 6.11
N ASP A 35 -11.16 -10.08 5.34
CA ASP A 35 -11.80 -10.75 4.21
C ASP A 35 -12.25 -9.75 3.11
N GLU A 36 -11.76 -8.50 3.18
CA GLU A 36 -12.13 -7.43 2.28
C GLU A 36 -11.02 -7.14 1.25
N TYR A 37 -11.45 -7.09 -0.02
CA TYR A 37 -10.62 -6.61 -1.12
C TYR A 37 -10.39 -5.10 -1.01
N PHE A 38 -9.21 -4.65 -1.41
CA PHE A 38 -8.97 -3.23 -1.62
C PHE A 38 -8.11 -2.98 -2.86
N ASN A 39 -8.30 -1.80 -3.44
CA ASN A 39 -7.41 -1.20 -4.40
C ASN A 39 -6.98 0.16 -3.85
N PHE A 40 -5.69 0.36 -3.61
CA PHE A 40 -5.16 1.54 -2.93
C PHE A 40 -4.15 2.28 -3.78
N GLU A 41 -4.34 3.60 -3.88
CA GLU A 41 -3.43 4.52 -4.53
C GLU A 41 -3.16 5.71 -3.59
N CYS A 42 -1.91 6.19 -3.56
CA CYS A 42 -1.56 7.40 -2.83
C CYS A 42 -2.16 8.63 -3.51
N SER A 43 -2.74 9.55 -2.75
CA SER A 43 -3.24 10.80 -3.32
C SER A 43 -2.11 11.74 -3.76
N HIS A 44 -2.45 12.81 -4.48
CA HIS A 44 -1.52 13.87 -4.92
C HIS A 44 -0.32 13.38 -5.76
N ASN A 45 -0.51 12.32 -6.56
CA ASN A 45 0.57 11.68 -7.32
C ASN A 45 1.73 11.22 -6.41
N GLY A 46 1.41 10.84 -5.17
CA GLY A 46 2.35 10.23 -4.25
C GLY A 46 2.62 8.78 -4.62
N PHE A 47 3.60 8.17 -3.95
CA PHE A 47 3.94 6.77 -4.11
C PHE A 47 4.09 6.09 -2.74
N ILE A 48 3.87 4.77 -2.73
CA ILE A 48 4.00 3.96 -1.53
C ILE A 48 5.48 3.81 -1.18
N THR A 49 5.84 4.22 0.03
CA THR A 49 7.20 4.11 0.60
C THR A 49 7.26 3.17 1.79
N GLY A 50 6.12 2.63 2.23
CA GLY A 50 6.05 1.73 3.37
C GLY A 50 4.70 1.03 3.47
N ILE A 51 4.72 -0.17 4.02
CA ILE A 51 3.55 -1.01 4.26
C ILE A 51 3.59 -1.45 5.72
N ARG A 52 2.46 -1.36 6.40
CA ARG A 52 2.26 -1.90 7.75
C ARG A 52 1.00 -2.75 7.72
N SER A 53 1.02 -3.88 8.41
CA SER A 53 -0.18 -4.72 8.55
C SER A 53 -0.33 -5.28 9.95
N ILE A 54 -1.56 -5.68 10.27
CA ILE A 54 -1.88 -6.50 11.43
C ILE A 54 -2.55 -7.78 10.96
N HIS A 55 -2.23 -8.89 11.62
CA HIS A 55 -2.80 -10.21 11.37
C HIS A 55 -3.68 -10.62 12.55
N ASP A 56 -4.83 -11.23 12.27
CA ASP A 56 -5.65 -11.93 13.25
C ASP A 56 -5.71 -13.44 12.93
N ASN A 57 -5.19 -14.28 13.83
CA ASN A 57 -5.13 -15.74 13.64
C ASN A 57 -6.51 -16.45 13.66
N ARG A 58 -7.60 -15.78 14.06
CA ARG A 58 -8.94 -16.37 13.93
C ARG A 58 -9.51 -16.13 12.54
N LYS A 59 -9.10 -15.04 11.90
CA LYS A 59 -9.47 -14.71 10.52
C LYS A 59 -8.47 -15.25 9.49
N GLU A 60 -7.23 -15.47 9.90
CA GLU A 60 -6.10 -15.83 9.02
C GLU A 60 -5.90 -14.82 7.87
N ASP A 61 -6.18 -13.55 8.16
CA ASP A 61 -6.14 -12.45 7.19
C ASP A 61 -5.45 -11.20 7.75
N ARG A 62 -5.16 -10.20 6.90
CA ARG A 62 -4.42 -8.99 7.26
C ARG A 62 -5.16 -7.71 6.88
N ARG A 63 -5.08 -6.72 7.77
CA ARG A 63 -5.47 -5.33 7.48
C ARG A 63 -4.23 -4.47 7.23
N PHE A 64 -4.29 -3.59 6.25
CA PHE A 64 -3.12 -2.86 5.76
C PHE A 64 -3.22 -1.36 5.98
N MET A 65 -2.07 -0.74 6.26
CA MET A 65 -1.85 0.69 6.22
C MET A 65 -0.66 0.96 5.30
N PHE A 66 -0.72 2.07 4.59
CA PHE A 66 0.30 2.44 3.63
C PHE A 66 0.92 3.78 3.99
N LYS A 67 2.22 3.91 3.77
CA LYS A 67 2.93 5.17 3.86
C LYS A 67 3.07 5.75 2.46
N CYS A 68 2.49 6.92 2.26
CA CYS A 68 2.60 7.69 1.04
C CYS A 68 3.61 8.81 1.22
N CYS A 69 4.37 9.11 0.17
CA CYS A 69 5.22 10.29 0.08
C CYS A 69 5.13 10.89 -1.33
N GLY A 70 5.38 12.19 -1.46
CA GLY A 70 5.69 12.84 -2.73
C GLY A 70 7.20 12.90 -2.99
N ILE A 71 7.59 13.39 -4.17
CA ILE A 71 8.98 13.68 -4.53
C ILE A 71 9.10 15.18 -4.77
N SER A 72 10.04 15.85 -4.10
CA SER A 72 10.24 17.29 -4.28
C SER A 72 10.52 17.64 -5.74
N GLY A 73 9.70 18.55 -6.30
CA GLY A 73 9.85 19.03 -7.67
C GLY A 73 9.62 17.99 -8.76
N LYS A 74 8.97 16.85 -8.44
CA LYS A 74 8.65 15.78 -9.40
C LYS A 74 7.26 15.21 -9.15
N GLU A 75 6.61 14.79 -10.22
CA GLU A 75 5.36 14.05 -10.17
C GLU A 75 5.64 12.57 -10.45
N VAL A 76 5.01 11.68 -9.68
CA VAL A 76 4.96 10.27 -10.05
C VAL A 76 4.04 10.16 -11.26
N ARG A 77 4.56 9.59 -12.35
CA ARG A 77 3.82 9.31 -13.59
C ARG A 77 3.97 7.84 -13.92
N GLN A 78 3.00 7.27 -14.63
CA GLN A 78 2.96 5.85 -15.01
C GLN A 78 2.74 4.88 -13.84
N CYS A 79 1.80 5.20 -12.94
CA CYS A 79 1.16 4.18 -12.12
C CYS A 79 0.24 3.35 -13.03
N GLU A 80 0.80 2.38 -13.75
CA GLU A 80 0.03 1.46 -14.57
C GLU A 80 -0.36 0.24 -13.73
N ASN A 81 -1.63 -0.16 -13.79
CA ASN A 81 -2.06 -1.44 -13.22
C ASN A 81 -1.33 -2.55 -13.98
N THR A 82 -0.36 -3.19 -13.34
CA THR A 82 0.30 -4.40 -13.86
C THR A 82 -0.60 -5.61 -13.73
#